data_AF-A0A6I3BQB3-F1
#
_entry.id   AF-A0A6I3BQB3-F1
#
_cell.length_a   1.000
_cell.length_b   1.000
_cell.length_c   1.000
_cell.angle_alpha   90.00
_cell.angle_beta   90.00
_cell.angle_gamma   90.00
#
_symmetry.space_group_name_H-M   'P 1'
#
loop_
_entity.id
_entity.type
_entity.pdbx_description
1 polymer ?
#
loop_
_entity_poly.entity_id
_entity_poly.type
_entity_poly.pdbx_seq_one_letter_code
_entity_poly.pdbx_strand_id
1 'polypeptide(L)'
;MAGWVRSGERDLLVTTAIFLGAAVLTKSEGEAFALAAFVAAAVAAPAVRRRELVRPAVAVVLIDLPWRLWVAIHGVKSTDYRVSDVLSPSYLADHANRVWPAIRELCIQMAGRGSFGYLLPLVGVALAGAIALRGYRTVTFAAVWIVLSFAALVITYWVSDNPLTSNLFNSSDRTIDSIVFGAALLVPVLVTREREANGAHEHPSG
;
A
#
# COMPACT_ATOMS: atom_id res chain seq x y z
N MET A 1 -0.62 2.56 10.18
CA MET A 1 0.76 2.97 9.81
C MET A 1 0.95 4.49 9.65
N ALA A 2 0.19 5.18 8.79
CA ALA A 2 0.29 6.65 8.64
C ALA A 2 0.17 7.41 9.98
N GLY A 3 -0.75 6.98 10.84
CA GLY A 3 -0.89 7.52 12.20
C GLY A 3 0.41 7.43 13.01
N TRP A 4 1.14 6.30 12.96
CA TRP A 4 2.44 6.16 13.62
C TRP A 4 3.48 7.11 13.01
N VAL A 5 3.55 7.22 11.68
CA VAL A 5 4.46 8.17 11.02
C VAL A 5 4.25 9.59 11.57
N ARG A 6 2.99 9.98 11.73
CA ARG A 6 2.56 11.28 12.28
C ARG A 6 2.87 11.45 13.77
N SER A 7 2.44 10.51 14.63
CA SER A 7 2.42 10.71 16.09
C SER A 7 3.57 10.07 16.86
N GLY A 8 4.22 9.04 16.34
CA GLY A 8 5.19 8.27 17.14
C GLY A 8 4.59 7.15 17.99
N GLU A 9 3.27 7.07 18.10
CA GLU A 9 2.60 6.15 19.01
C GLU A 9 2.80 4.69 18.58
N ARG A 10 3.49 3.91 19.42
CA ARG A 10 3.88 2.52 19.12
C ARG A 10 2.69 1.57 19.09
N ASP A 11 1.61 1.88 19.80
CA ASP A 11 0.40 1.04 19.83
C ASP A 11 -0.22 0.90 18.43
N LEU A 12 -0.08 1.93 17.60
CA LEU A 12 -0.52 1.91 16.19
C LEU A 12 0.26 0.91 15.32
N LEU A 13 1.46 0.48 15.74
CA LEU A 13 2.22 -0.56 15.05
C LEU A 13 1.64 -1.96 15.30
N VAL A 14 1.03 -2.21 16.46
CA VAL A 14 0.32 -3.47 16.74
C VAL A 14 -0.87 -3.59 15.79
N THR A 15 -1.68 -2.54 15.71
CA THR A 15 -2.81 -2.44 14.78
C THR A 15 -2.35 -2.58 13.33
N THR A 16 -1.20 -1.99 12.98
CA THR A 16 -0.59 -2.13 11.65
C THR A 16 -0.25 -3.60 11.34
N ALA A 17 0.39 -4.31 12.28
CA ALA A 17 0.72 -5.72 12.09
C ALA A 17 -0.53 -6.60 11.89
N ILE A 18 -1.59 -6.35 12.67
CA ILE A 18 -2.85 -7.11 12.56
C ILE A 18 -3.52 -6.86 11.20
N PHE A 19 -3.73 -5.60 10.81
CA PHE A 19 -4.43 -5.30 9.56
C PHE A 19 -3.62 -5.62 8.31
N LEU A 20 -2.30 -5.40 8.31
CA LEU A 20 -1.46 -5.82 7.19
C LEU A 20 -1.33 -7.34 7.15
N GLY A 21 -1.26 -8.02 8.30
CA GLY A 21 -1.33 -9.48 8.40
C GLY A 21 -2.62 -10.06 7.83
N ALA A 22 -3.75 -9.44 8.11
CA ALA A 22 -5.03 -9.81 7.49
C ALA A 22 -5.03 -9.56 5.97
N ALA A 23 -4.45 -8.43 5.53
CA ALA A 23 -4.37 -8.10 4.11
C ALA A 23 -3.56 -9.14 3.32
N VAL A 24 -2.39 -9.55 3.81
CA VAL A 24 -1.55 -10.57 3.12
C VAL A 24 -2.23 -11.94 3.04
N LEU A 25 -3.06 -12.29 4.04
CA LEU A 25 -3.84 -13.54 4.02
C LEU A 25 -5.09 -13.48 3.12
N THR A 26 -5.54 -12.29 2.74
CA THR A 26 -6.79 -12.13 1.96
C THR A 26 -6.55 -12.28 0.46
N LYS A 27 -5.44 -11.72 -0.04
CA LYS A 27 -5.12 -11.74 -1.47
C LYS A 27 -3.62 -11.54 -1.69
N SER A 28 -3.10 -12.06 -2.79
CA SER A 28 -1.67 -11.97 -3.15
C SER A 28 -1.18 -10.51 -3.25
N GLU A 29 -2.04 -9.59 -3.70
CA GLU A 29 -1.76 -8.16 -3.81
C GLU A 29 -1.62 -7.50 -2.43
N GLY A 30 -2.21 -8.10 -1.39
CA GLY A 30 -2.08 -7.67 -0.01
C GLY A 30 -0.62 -7.68 0.45
N GLU A 31 0.21 -8.60 -0.04
CA GLU A 31 1.65 -8.65 0.22
C GLU A 31 2.36 -7.41 -0.35
N ALA A 32 2.03 -7.07 -1.60
CA ALA A 32 2.61 -5.92 -2.27
C ALA A 32 2.19 -4.61 -1.61
N PHE A 33 0.91 -4.50 -1.20
CA PHE A 33 0.41 -3.33 -0.46
C PHE A 33 1.01 -3.21 0.94
N ALA A 34 1.22 -4.33 1.64
CA ALA A 34 1.91 -4.36 2.92
C ALA A 34 3.37 -3.91 2.76
N LEU A 35 4.09 -4.45 1.78
CA LEU A 35 5.46 -4.03 1.46
C LEU A 35 5.53 -2.53 1.12
N ALA A 36 4.62 -2.05 0.26
CA ALA A 36 4.50 -0.64 -0.07
C ALA A 36 4.29 0.23 1.18
N ALA A 37 3.48 -0.23 2.15
CA ALA A 37 3.23 0.49 3.40
C ALA A 37 4.50 0.55 4.27
N PHE A 38 5.25 -0.55 4.40
CA PHE A 38 6.52 -0.55 5.13
C PHE A 38 7.57 0.35 4.47
N VAL A 39 7.69 0.31 3.14
CA VAL A 39 8.61 1.19 2.40
C VAL A 39 8.20 2.66 2.55
N ALA A 40 6.92 2.98 2.36
CA ALA A 40 6.40 4.34 2.55
C ALA A 40 6.65 4.85 3.97
N ALA A 41 6.46 4.00 4.98
CA ALA A 41 6.75 4.34 6.37
C ALA A 41 8.25 4.57 6.60
N ALA A 42 9.12 3.74 6.02
CA ALA A 42 10.56 3.89 6.15
C ALA A 42 11.06 5.18 5.48
N VAL A 43 10.53 5.53 4.31
CA VAL A 43 10.86 6.77 3.60
C VAL A 43 10.38 7.99 4.38
N ALA A 44 9.13 7.98 4.86
CA ALA A 44 8.52 9.11 5.54
C ALA A 44 9.00 9.32 6.99
N ALA A 45 9.39 8.25 7.68
CA ALA A 45 9.77 8.32 9.09
C ALA A 45 11.24 8.76 9.28
N PRO A 46 11.54 9.48 10.38
CA PRO A 46 12.91 9.79 10.78
C PRO A 46 13.76 8.53 10.96
N ALA A 47 15.04 8.59 10.59
CA ALA A 47 15.96 7.45 10.61
C ALA A 47 15.99 6.71 11.97
N VAL A 48 15.96 7.46 13.07
CA VAL A 48 15.98 6.93 14.46
C VAL A 48 14.79 6.01 14.75
N ARG A 49 13.65 6.24 14.09
CA ARG A 49 12.40 5.49 14.30
C ARG A 49 12.22 4.33 13.33
N ARG A 50 13.01 4.24 12.26
CA ARG A 50 12.88 3.17 11.24
C ARG A 50 13.03 1.76 11.83
N ARG A 51 13.86 1.60 12.87
CA ARG A 51 14.03 0.32 13.58
C ARG A 51 12.74 -0.20 14.23
N GLU A 52 11.79 0.68 14.54
CA GLU A 52 10.51 0.27 15.12
C GLU A 52 9.64 -0.51 14.12
N LEU A 53 9.92 -0.39 12.83
CA LEU A 53 9.21 -1.11 11.76
C LEU A 53 9.57 -2.59 11.70
N VAL A 54 10.69 -3.02 12.29
CA VAL A 54 11.15 -4.41 12.23
C VAL A 54 10.16 -5.35 12.89
N ARG A 55 9.69 -5.03 14.09
CA ARG A 55 8.75 -5.88 14.84
C ARG A 55 7.43 -6.12 14.10
N PRO A 56 6.70 -5.08 13.63
CA PRO A 56 5.49 -5.30 12.86
C PRO A 56 5.76 -5.98 11.51
N ALA A 57 6.89 -5.73 10.85
CA ALA A 57 7.25 -6.43 9.62
C ALA A 57 7.43 -7.94 9.86
N VAL A 58 8.19 -8.31 10.90
CA VAL A 58 8.34 -9.72 11.32
C VAL A 58 7.00 -10.34 11.69
N ALA A 59 6.14 -9.61 12.41
CA ALA A 59 4.80 -10.11 12.76
C ALA A 59 3.94 -10.40 11.52
N VAL A 60 3.94 -9.52 10.52
CA VAL A 60 3.21 -9.74 9.26
C VAL A 60 3.74 -10.98 8.53
N VAL A 61 5.07 -11.14 8.46
CA VAL A 61 5.69 -12.33 7.86
C VAL A 61 5.30 -13.60 8.61
N LEU A 62 5.31 -13.59 9.95
CA LEU A 62 4.93 -14.74 10.76
C LEU A 62 3.45 -15.10 10.64
N ILE A 63 2.57 -14.12 10.40
CA ILE A 63 1.14 -14.35 10.14
C ILE A 63 0.94 -15.05 8.80
N ASP A 64 1.71 -14.67 7.77
CA ASP A 64 1.63 -15.22 6.41
C ASP A 64 2.32 -16.59 6.26
N LEU A 65 3.36 -16.83 7.06
CA LEU A 65 4.23 -18.02 6.96
C LEU A 65 3.49 -19.37 6.97
N PRO A 66 2.48 -19.63 7.83
CA PRO A 66 1.81 -20.93 7.89
C PRO A 66 1.14 -21.31 6.56
N TRP A 67 0.48 -20.33 5.92
CA TRP A 67 -0.15 -20.55 4.63
C TRP A 67 0.88 -20.84 3.55
N ARG A 68 1.97 -20.06 3.49
CA ARG A 68 3.05 -20.29 2.52
C ARG A 68 3.69 -21.67 2.67
N LEU A 69 3.93 -22.09 3.90
CA LEU A 69 4.50 -23.40 4.18
C LEU A 69 3.54 -24.51 3.71
N TRP A 70 2.25 -24.35 3.97
CA TRP A 70 1.24 -25.29 3.50
C TRP A 70 1.20 -25.38 1.97
N VAL A 71 1.18 -24.23 1.27
CA VAL A 71 1.22 -24.14 -0.20
C VAL A 71 2.47 -24.82 -0.76
N ALA A 72 3.64 -24.57 -0.16
CA ALA A 72 4.90 -25.17 -0.58
C ALA A 72 4.93 -26.68 -0.39
N ILE A 73 4.41 -27.19 0.74
CA ILE A 73 4.35 -28.64 1.04
C ILE A 73 3.38 -29.35 0.09
N HIS A 74 2.24 -28.73 -0.22
CA HIS A 74 1.18 -29.36 -1.02
C HIS A 74 1.30 -29.09 -2.53
N GLY A 75 2.31 -28.32 -2.94
CA GLY A 75 2.56 -28.03 -4.36
C GLY A 75 1.43 -27.26 -5.05
N VAL A 76 0.68 -26.45 -4.29
CA VAL A 76 -0.43 -25.66 -4.84
C VAL A 76 0.14 -24.57 -5.74
N LYS A 77 -0.17 -24.64 -7.03
CA LYS A 77 0.27 -23.62 -7.99
C LYS A 77 -0.63 -22.40 -7.90
N SER A 78 -0.05 -21.25 -7.58
CA SER A 78 -0.72 -19.95 -7.75
C SER A 78 -0.87 -19.70 -9.26
N THR A 79 -2.09 -19.74 -9.76
CA THR A 79 -2.42 -19.66 -11.19
C THR A 79 -2.36 -18.25 -11.78
N ASP A 80 -2.09 -17.23 -10.96
CA ASP A 80 -2.31 -15.84 -11.38
C ASP A 80 -1.05 -15.15 -11.94
N TYR A 81 0.15 -15.43 -11.41
CA TYR A 81 1.45 -14.93 -11.89
C TYR A 81 2.62 -15.60 -11.13
N ARG A 82 3.82 -15.59 -11.74
CA ARG A 82 5.05 -16.05 -11.08
C ARG A 82 5.95 -14.86 -10.73
N VAL A 83 6.28 -14.71 -9.45
CA VAL A 83 7.18 -13.64 -8.96
C VAL A 83 8.57 -13.72 -9.59
N SER A 84 9.02 -14.90 -10.01
CA SER A 84 10.29 -15.10 -10.74
C SER A 84 10.38 -14.25 -12.00
N ASP A 85 9.25 -14.01 -12.65
CA ASP A 85 9.21 -13.43 -13.98
C ASP A 85 9.34 -11.89 -13.89
N VAL A 86 8.98 -11.31 -12.74
CA VAL A 86 9.27 -9.91 -12.37
C VAL A 86 10.79 -9.66 -12.31
N LEU A 87 11.59 -10.69 -12.01
CA LEU A 87 13.04 -10.60 -11.89
C LEU A 87 13.79 -10.94 -13.19
N SER A 88 13.07 -11.28 -14.27
CA SER A 88 13.67 -11.59 -15.57
C SER A 88 13.53 -10.42 -16.56
N PRO A 89 14.62 -9.68 -16.84
CA PRO A 89 14.56 -8.50 -17.71
C PRO A 89 14.10 -8.83 -19.15
N SER A 90 14.44 -10.02 -19.66
CA SER A 90 14.03 -10.48 -20.99
C SER A 90 12.52 -10.69 -21.08
N TYR A 91 11.93 -11.37 -20.10
CA TYR A 91 10.48 -11.59 -20.04
C TYR A 91 9.71 -10.26 -19.96
N LEU A 92 10.22 -9.31 -19.16
CA LEU A 92 9.62 -7.98 -19.05
C LEU A 92 9.67 -7.22 -20.38
N ALA A 93 10.81 -7.26 -21.09
CA ALA A 93 10.95 -6.61 -22.39
C ALA A 93 9.98 -7.20 -23.42
N ASP A 94 9.85 -8.53 -23.48
CA ASP A 94 8.95 -9.23 -24.40
C ASP A 94 7.47 -8.91 -24.17
N HIS A 95 7.11 -8.51 -22.94
CA HIS A 95 5.74 -8.19 -22.53
C HIS A 95 5.50 -6.70 -22.30
N ALA A 96 6.44 -5.82 -22.68
CA ALA A 96 6.35 -4.38 -22.42
C ALA A 96 5.12 -3.71 -23.05
N ASN A 97 4.59 -4.30 -24.14
CA ASN A 97 3.35 -3.88 -24.78
C ASN A 97 2.11 -3.95 -23.88
N ARG A 98 2.16 -4.69 -22.76
CA ARG A 98 1.05 -4.83 -21.80
C ARG A 98 1.00 -3.71 -20.77
N VAL A 99 2.09 -2.98 -20.54
CA VAL A 99 2.20 -1.97 -19.49
C VAL A 99 1.22 -0.81 -19.72
N TRP A 100 1.20 -0.25 -20.93
CA TRP A 100 0.33 0.89 -21.23
C TRP A 100 -1.17 0.54 -21.19
N PRO A 101 -1.64 -0.58 -21.79
CA PRO A 101 -3.01 -1.04 -21.61
C PRO A 101 -3.40 -1.22 -20.13
N ALA A 102 -2.54 -1.81 -19.31
CA ALA A 102 -2.80 -2.01 -17.89
C ALA A 102 -2.94 -0.66 -17.15
N ILE A 103 -2.02 0.28 -17.36
CA ILE A 103 -2.09 1.63 -16.78
C ILE A 103 -3.38 2.32 -17.20
N ARG A 104 -3.69 2.32 -18.50
CA ARG A 104 -4.87 2.99 -19.05
C ARG A 104 -6.15 2.42 -18.45
N GLU A 105 -6.26 1.10 -18.37
CA GLU A 105 -7.45 0.44 -17.83
C GLU A 105 -7.62 0.74 -16.34
N LEU A 106 -6.55 0.63 -15.54
CA LEU A 106 -6.58 0.98 -14.12
C LEU A 106 -7.00 2.44 -13.89
N CYS A 107 -6.47 3.37 -14.69
CA CYS A 107 -6.86 4.78 -14.61
C CYS A 107 -8.33 5.01 -14.98
N ILE A 108 -8.84 4.32 -16.01
CA ILE A 108 -10.25 4.39 -16.41
C ILE A 108 -11.15 3.88 -15.28
N GLN A 109 -10.80 2.73 -14.67
CA GLN A 109 -11.56 2.15 -13.56
C GLN A 109 -11.53 3.04 -12.32
N MET A 110 -10.36 3.62 -11.98
CA MET A 110 -10.24 4.59 -10.89
C MET A 110 -11.11 5.84 -11.08
N ALA A 111 -11.22 6.33 -12.32
CA ALA A 111 -11.97 7.55 -12.65
C ALA A 111 -13.44 7.28 -12.98
N GLY A 112 -13.85 6.01 -13.07
CA GLY A 112 -15.21 5.60 -13.40
C GLY A 112 -16.22 6.14 -12.38
N ARG A 113 -17.27 6.82 -12.86
CA ARG A 113 -18.33 7.39 -11.99
C ARG A 113 -19.12 6.32 -11.21
N GLY A 114 -19.09 5.06 -11.63
CA GLY A 114 -19.67 3.93 -10.90
C GLY A 114 -18.76 3.34 -9.80
N SER A 115 -17.49 3.74 -9.75
CA SER A 115 -16.40 3.02 -9.07
C SER A 115 -15.71 3.89 -8.01
N PHE A 116 -16.49 4.53 -7.14
CA PHE A 116 -15.97 5.39 -6.05
C PHE A 116 -15.04 6.53 -6.50
N GLY A 117 -15.06 6.95 -7.76
CA GLY A 117 -14.14 7.94 -8.33
C GLY A 117 -14.15 9.30 -7.62
N TYR A 118 -15.22 9.65 -6.89
CA TYR A 118 -15.28 10.84 -6.02
C TYR A 118 -14.31 10.81 -4.84
N LEU A 119 -13.76 9.64 -4.48
CA LEU A 119 -12.73 9.54 -3.46
C LEU A 119 -11.38 10.10 -3.94
N LEU A 120 -11.09 10.09 -5.24
CA LEU A 120 -9.86 10.67 -5.79
C LEU A 120 -9.74 12.18 -5.57
N PRO A 121 -10.73 13.02 -5.93
CA PRO A 121 -10.65 14.45 -5.64
C PRO A 121 -10.62 14.71 -4.14
N LEU A 122 -11.30 13.90 -3.32
CA LEU A 122 -11.22 14.01 -1.86
C LEU A 122 -9.78 13.77 -1.34
N VAL A 123 -9.12 12.72 -1.82
CA VAL A 123 -7.71 12.45 -1.50
C VAL A 123 -6.81 13.58 -1.99
N GLY A 124 -7.05 14.10 -3.20
CA GLY A 124 -6.30 15.24 -3.75
C GLY A 124 -6.41 16.50 -2.88
N VAL A 125 -7.62 16.84 -2.44
CA VAL A 125 -7.87 17.96 -1.52
C VAL A 125 -7.20 17.72 -0.16
N ALA A 126 -7.27 16.49 0.37
CA ALA A 126 -6.62 16.15 1.63
C ALA A 126 -5.09 16.26 1.55
N LEU A 127 -4.47 15.82 0.44
CA LEU A 127 -3.04 15.98 0.19
C LEU A 127 -2.65 17.46 0.09
N ALA A 128 -3.40 18.25 -0.68
CA ALA A 128 -3.16 19.69 -0.80
C ALA A 128 -3.28 20.40 0.56
N GLY A 129 -4.30 20.06 1.35
CA GLY A 129 -4.48 20.56 2.72
C GLY A 129 -3.33 20.16 3.64
N ALA A 130 -2.89 18.90 3.59
CA ALA A 130 -1.77 18.42 4.39
C ALA A 130 -0.45 19.13 4.03
N ILE A 131 -0.21 19.40 2.74
CA ILE A 131 0.95 20.20 2.27
C ILE A 131 0.86 21.62 2.83
N ALA A 132 -0.31 22.27 2.73
CA ALA A 132 -0.52 23.61 3.27
C ALA A 132 -0.31 23.68 4.79
N LEU A 133 -0.63 22.59 5.50
CA LEU A 133 -0.41 22.43 6.94
C LEU A 133 0.98 21.90 7.31
N ARG A 134 1.91 21.82 6.35
CA ARG A 134 3.30 21.33 6.53
C ARG A 134 3.42 19.88 7.02
N GLY A 135 2.40 19.05 6.77
CA GLY A 135 2.37 17.63 7.11
C GLY A 135 3.19 16.74 6.17
N TYR A 136 4.43 17.14 5.85
CA TYR A 136 5.22 16.56 4.78
C TYR A 136 5.51 15.07 4.98
N ARG A 137 5.61 14.57 6.22
CA ARG A 137 5.85 13.15 6.48
C ARG A 137 4.62 12.34 6.11
N THR A 138 3.44 12.80 6.52
CA THR A 138 2.18 12.13 6.22
C THR A 138 1.87 12.16 4.72
N VAL A 139 2.16 13.29 4.06
CA VAL A 139 2.07 13.43 2.60
C VAL A 139 3.03 12.48 1.89
N THR A 140 4.28 12.40 2.33
CA THR A 140 5.30 11.50 1.77
C THR A 140 4.85 10.05 1.92
N PHE A 141 4.36 9.66 3.09
CA PHE A 141 3.81 8.32 3.30
C PHE A 141 2.69 8.01 2.31
N ALA A 142 1.69 8.90 2.23
CA ALA A 142 0.54 8.70 1.36
C ALA A 142 0.94 8.61 -0.11
N ALA A 143 1.78 9.53 -0.59
CA ALA A 143 2.23 9.55 -1.98
C ALA A 143 3.05 8.30 -2.34
N VAL A 144 4.04 7.94 -1.51
CA VAL A 144 4.87 6.76 -1.75
C VAL A 144 4.02 5.48 -1.71
N TRP A 145 3.10 5.37 -0.75
CA TRP A 145 2.23 4.19 -0.65
C TRP A 145 1.30 4.05 -1.86
N ILE A 146 0.65 5.14 -2.31
CA ILE A 146 -0.23 5.13 -3.48
C ILE A 146 0.56 4.75 -4.74
N VAL A 147 1.72 5.39 -4.97
CA VAL A 147 2.53 5.14 -6.17
C VAL A 147 3.05 3.70 -6.19
N LEU A 148 3.59 3.20 -5.08
CA LEU A 148 4.10 1.83 -5.01
C LEU A 148 2.98 0.79 -5.12
N SER A 149 1.81 1.04 -4.53
CA SER A 149 0.66 0.14 -4.63
C SER A 149 0.13 0.10 -6.07
N PHE A 150 0.03 1.25 -6.73
CA PHE A 150 -0.36 1.31 -8.14
C PHE A 150 0.66 0.59 -9.03
N ALA A 151 1.95 0.85 -8.82
CA ALA A 151 3.02 0.17 -9.55
C ALA A 151 2.99 -1.35 -9.35
N ALA A 152 2.72 -1.82 -8.12
CA ALA A 152 2.57 -3.24 -7.84
C ALA A 152 1.41 -3.88 -8.63
N LEU A 153 0.28 -3.18 -8.75
CA LEU A 153 -0.82 -3.65 -9.60
C LEU A 153 -0.42 -3.70 -11.06
N VAL A 154 0.20 -2.63 -11.58
CA VAL A 154 0.69 -2.61 -12.96
C VAL A 154 1.65 -3.78 -13.23
N ILE A 155 2.58 -4.06 -12.31
CA ILE A 155 3.50 -5.20 -12.42
C ILE A 155 2.73 -6.54 -12.40
N THR A 156 1.72 -6.66 -11.55
CA THR A 156 0.88 -7.87 -11.47
C THR A 156 0.18 -8.14 -12.81
N TYR A 157 -0.38 -7.11 -13.46
CA TYR A 157 -0.99 -7.24 -14.79
C TYR A 157 0.03 -7.40 -15.91
N TRP A 158 1.22 -6.83 -15.77
CA TRP A 158 2.30 -6.98 -16.73
C TRP A 158 2.77 -8.44 -16.82
N VAL A 159 2.91 -9.09 -15.67
CA VAL A 159 3.46 -10.45 -15.55
C VAL A 159 2.40 -11.55 -15.60
N SER A 160 1.12 -11.24 -15.44
CA SER A 160 0.06 -12.25 -15.49
C SER A 160 -0.02 -12.95 -16.86
N ASP A 161 -0.08 -14.28 -16.84
CA ASP A 161 -0.22 -15.14 -18.03
C ASP A 161 -1.63 -15.11 -18.62
N ASN A 162 -2.60 -14.57 -17.87
CA ASN A 162 -3.99 -14.60 -18.25
C ASN A 162 -4.33 -13.60 -19.38
N PRO A 163 -5.27 -13.93 -20.28
CA PRO A 163 -5.70 -13.03 -21.34
C PRO A 163 -6.27 -11.73 -20.75
N LEU A 164 -5.69 -10.60 -21.15
CA LEU A 164 -6.05 -9.25 -20.69
C LEU A 164 -7.57 -9.01 -20.70
N THR A 165 -8.29 -9.52 -21.70
CA THR A 165 -9.74 -9.27 -21.88
C THR A 165 -10.65 -10.00 -20.89
N SER A 166 -10.23 -11.11 -20.27
CA SER A 166 -11.06 -11.84 -19.30
C SER A 166 -10.76 -11.45 -17.85
N ASN A 167 -9.50 -11.15 -17.52
CA ASN A 167 -9.10 -10.79 -16.15
C ASN A 167 -9.32 -9.31 -15.81
N LEU A 168 -9.12 -8.39 -16.77
CA LEU A 168 -9.39 -6.96 -16.59
C LEU A 168 -10.89 -6.63 -16.56
N PHE A 169 -11.77 -7.52 -16.99
CA PHE A 169 -13.22 -7.25 -16.99
C PHE A 169 -13.93 -7.80 -15.75
N ASN A 170 -13.40 -8.85 -15.11
CA ASN A 170 -14.08 -9.53 -13.98
C ASN A 170 -13.46 -9.26 -12.60
N SER A 171 -12.19 -8.84 -12.51
CA SER A 171 -11.47 -8.82 -11.23
C SER A 171 -10.73 -7.52 -10.90
N SER A 172 -10.50 -6.65 -11.89
CA SER A 172 -9.67 -5.46 -11.71
C SER A 172 -10.36 -4.36 -10.92
N ASP A 173 -11.68 -4.19 -11.07
CA ASP A 173 -12.47 -3.21 -10.30
C ASP A 173 -12.25 -3.41 -8.79
N ARG A 174 -12.31 -4.65 -8.31
CA ARG A 174 -12.16 -4.98 -6.88
C ARG A 174 -10.75 -4.73 -6.34
N THR A 175 -9.74 -4.86 -7.19
CA THR A 175 -8.34 -4.71 -6.80
C THR A 175 -7.96 -3.23 -6.77
N ILE A 176 -8.41 -2.45 -7.76
CA ILE A 176 -8.14 -1.01 -7.80
C ILE A 176 -8.92 -0.25 -6.73
N ASP A 177 -10.13 -0.72 -6.39
CA ASP A 177 -10.92 -0.23 -5.27
C ASP A 177 -10.12 -0.26 -3.95
N SER A 178 -9.28 -1.27 -3.74
CA SER A 178 -8.44 -1.37 -2.53
C SER A 178 -7.48 -0.19 -2.38
N ILE A 179 -6.92 0.31 -3.50
CA ILE A 179 -6.07 1.51 -3.49
C ILE A 179 -6.91 2.76 -3.25
N VAL A 180 -8.07 2.88 -3.92
CA VAL A 180 -8.95 4.04 -3.79
C VAL A 180 -9.46 4.18 -2.34
N PHE A 181 -9.97 3.09 -1.76
CA PHE A 181 -10.40 3.06 -0.36
C PHE A 181 -9.25 3.23 0.61
N GLY A 182 -8.12 2.56 0.37
CA GLY A 182 -6.93 2.72 1.21
C GLY A 182 -6.43 4.17 1.22
N ALA A 183 -6.42 4.83 0.06
CA ALA A 183 -6.08 6.25 -0.05
C ALA A 183 -7.12 7.15 0.65
N ALA A 184 -8.41 6.86 0.49
CA ALA A 184 -9.47 7.59 1.17
C ALA A 184 -9.39 7.46 2.70
N LEU A 185 -9.01 6.29 3.22
CA LEU A 185 -8.78 6.07 4.66
C LEU A 185 -7.60 6.88 5.20
N LEU A 186 -6.71 7.41 4.36
CA LEU A 186 -5.64 8.32 4.78
C LEU A 186 -6.16 9.76 4.99
N VAL A 187 -7.33 10.13 4.45
CA VAL A 187 -7.86 11.50 4.51
C VAL A 187 -7.94 12.04 5.94
N PRO A 188 -8.50 11.32 6.95
CA PRO A 188 -8.54 11.82 8.31
C PRO A 188 -7.16 12.09 8.89
N VAL A 189 -6.17 11.25 8.55
CA VAL A 189 -4.79 11.40 9.03
C VAL A 189 -4.10 12.60 8.36
N LEU A 190 -4.35 12.80 7.06
CA LEU A 190 -3.81 13.91 6.27
C LEU A 190 -4.34 15.29 6.74
N VAL A 191 -5.61 15.36 7.14
CA VAL A 191 -6.24 16.62 7.56
C VAL A 191 -5.90 16.97 9.01
N THR A 192 -5.45 16.00 9.83
CA THR A 192 -4.99 16.28 11.19
C THR A 192 -3.58 16.88 11.21
N ARG A 193 -3.35 17.93 12.02
CA ARG A 193 -2.01 18.52 12.19
C ARG A 193 -1.00 17.48 12.68
N GLU A 194 0.24 17.57 12.20
CA GLU A 194 1.36 16.83 12.79
C GLU A 194 1.55 17.30 14.23
N ARG A 195 1.64 16.35 15.17
CA ARG A 195 2.05 16.68 16.53
C ARG A 195 3.56 16.91 16.50
N GLU A 196 3.98 18.14 16.77
CA GLU A 196 5.40 18.42 17.01
C GLU A 196 5.85 17.59 18.22
N ALA A 197 6.98 16.90 18.07
CA ALA A 197 7.57 16.06 19.11
C ALA A 197 8.19 16.87 20.27
N ASN A 198 7.60 18.02 20.60
CA ASN A 198 7.95 18.83 21.76
C ASN A 198 6.90 18.59 22.84
N GLY A 199 7.08 17.48 23.57
CA GLY A 199 6.69 17.44 24.97
C GLY A 199 7.60 18.41 25.71
N ALA A 200 7.30 19.71 25.60
CA ALA A 200 7.80 20.68 26.55
C ALA A 200 7.37 20.18 27.93
N HIS A 201 8.33 20.12 28.83
CA HIS A 201 8.15 19.91 30.26
C HIS A 201 6.96 20.73 30.76
N GLU A 202 5.79 20.09 30.89
CA GLU A 202 4.73 20.59 31.74
C GLU A 202 5.23 20.42 33.18
N HIS A 203 5.91 21.46 33.67
CA HIS A 203 6.13 21.68 35.08
C HIS A 203 4.74 21.82 35.74
N PRO A 204 4.35 20.97 36.69
CA PRO A 204 3.28 21.30 37.60
C PRO A 204 3.87 22.29 38.61
N SER A 205 3.57 23.58 38.43
CA SER A 205 3.60 24.53 39.53
C SER A 205 2.32 24.31 40.35
N GLY A 206 2.47 23.59 41.46
CA GLY A 206 1.46 23.37 42.49
C GLY A 206 2.14 22.92 43.77
#